data_AF-A0A8C3H806-F1
#
_entry.id   AF-A0A8C3H806-F1
#
_cell.length_a   1.000
_cell.length_b   1.000
_cell.length_c   1.000
_cell.angle_alpha   90.00
_cell.angle_beta   90.00
_cell.angle_gamma   90.00
#
_symmetry.space_group_name_H-M   'P 1'
#
loop_
_entity.id
_entity.type
_entity.pdbx_description
1 polymer ?
#
loop_
_entity_poly.entity_id
_entity_poly.type
_entity_poly.pdbx_seq_one_letter_code
_entity_poly.pdbx_strand_id
1 'polypeptide(L)'
;PSSSTNHATLAIKLSSVFGYADWLDIILMIIGLIAAVANGTGLPLLFIVIGEMTNRFVMIVNLSAVMNSSSTCPAIPGLDIEAEMNRFAYYYVGISFAVMILSTIQVWTFLTSAARQTARIRQKFFFAILHQEMAWFDTSQIGTLNTRLTE
;
A
#
# COMPACT_ATOMS: atom_id res chain seq x y z
N PRO A 1 37.09 -28.81 -17.13
CA PRO A 1 35.74 -28.86 -17.74
C PRO A 1 34.70 -28.30 -16.74
N SER A 2 34.33 -27.04 -16.95
CA SER A 2 33.40 -26.26 -16.14
C SER A 2 31.96 -26.77 -16.29
N SER A 3 31.45 -27.50 -15.29
CA SER A 3 30.03 -27.84 -15.18
C SER A 3 29.28 -26.62 -14.62
N SER A 4 28.74 -25.81 -15.53
CA SER A 4 27.73 -24.80 -15.22
C SER A 4 26.49 -25.51 -14.63
N THR A 5 26.35 -25.43 -13.30
CA THR A 5 25.12 -25.78 -12.61
C THR A 5 24.09 -24.68 -12.89
N ASN A 6 23.27 -24.90 -13.91
CA ASN A 6 22.03 -24.16 -14.09
C ASN A 6 21.15 -24.41 -12.86
N HIS A 7 21.22 -23.52 -11.88
CA HIS A 7 20.21 -23.39 -10.83
C HIS A 7 18.92 -22.93 -11.50
N ALA A 8 18.17 -23.87 -12.08
CA ALA A 8 16.79 -23.64 -12.46
C ALA A 8 16.01 -23.40 -11.16
N THR A 9 15.78 -22.14 -10.83
CA THR A 9 14.92 -21.72 -9.73
C THR A 9 13.52 -22.24 -10.03
N LEU A 10 13.16 -23.37 -9.42
CA LEU A 10 11.81 -23.95 -9.50
C LEU A 10 10.83 -22.95 -8.91
N ALA A 11 10.19 -22.17 -9.78
CA ALA A 11 9.14 -21.24 -9.40
C ALA A 11 7.96 -22.03 -8.82
N ILE A 12 7.73 -21.87 -7.52
CA ILE A 12 6.62 -22.52 -6.82
C ILE A 12 5.32 -21.83 -7.22
N LYS A 13 4.29 -22.62 -7.56
CA LYS A 13 2.95 -22.08 -7.85
C LYS A 13 2.45 -21.29 -6.64
N LEU A 14 2.10 -20.02 -6.87
CA LEU A 14 1.60 -19.07 -5.86
C LEU A 14 0.40 -19.64 -5.08
N SER A 15 -0.49 -20.39 -5.75
CA SER A 15 -1.65 -21.03 -5.13
C SER A 15 -1.30 -22.12 -4.10
N SER A 16 -0.14 -22.77 -4.23
CA SER A 16 0.33 -23.78 -3.26
C SER A 16 0.87 -23.15 -1.98
N VAL A 17 1.31 -21.88 -2.04
CA VAL A 17 1.80 -21.12 -0.88
C VAL A 17 0.61 -20.59 -0.07
N PHE A 18 -0.44 -20.11 -0.75
CA PHE A 18 -1.67 -19.62 -0.11
C PHE A 18 -2.65 -20.71 0.34
N GLY A 19 -2.46 -21.96 -0.09
CA GLY A 19 -3.33 -23.09 0.26
C GLY A 19 -3.32 -23.49 1.75
N TYR A 20 -2.50 -22.85 2.60
CA TYR A 20 -2.44 -23.09 4.05
C TYR A 20 -2.85 -21.88 4.90
N ALA A 21 -3.39 -20.84 4.26
CA ALA A 21 -3.97 -19.69 4.93
C ALA A 21 -5.36 -20.05 5.47
N ASP A 22 -5.62 -19.74 6.74
CA ASP A 22 -6.96 -19.87 7.30
C ASP A 22 -7.93 -18.95 6.57
N TRP A 23 -9.22 -19.32 6.58
CA TRP A 23 -10.31 -18.52 6.04
C TRP A 23 -10.31 -17.07 6.56
N LEU A 24 -9.90 -16.85 7.82
CA LEU A 24 -9.72 -15.52 8.40
C LEU A 24 -8.54 -14.74 7.79
N ASP A 25 -7.42 -15.40 7.50
CA ASP A 25 -6.23 -14.75 6.92
C ASP A 25 -6.48 -14.34 5.46
N ILE A 26 -7.31 -15.09 4.75
CA ILE A 26 -7.78 -14.78 3.39
C ILE A 26 -8.73 -13.57 3.41
N ILE A 27 -9.69 -13.53 4.35
CA ILE A 27 -10.59 -12.38 4.51
C ILE A 27 -9.80 -11.11 4.83
N LEU A 28 -8.83 -11.20 5.75
CA LEU A 28 -7.92 -10.10 6.09
C LEU A 28 -7.17 -9.61 4.85
N MET A 29 -6.58 -10.49 4.04
CA MET A 29 -5.90 -10.07 2.80
C MET A 29 -6.81 -9.37 1.79
N ILE A 30 -8.06 -9.83 1.63
CA ILE A 30 -9.01 -9.21 0.70
C ILE A 30 -9.38 -7.80 1.16
N ILE A 31 -9.65 -7.62 2.46
CA ILE A 31 -9.94 -6.31 3.05
C ILE A 31 -8.73 -5.37 2.88
N GLY A 32 -7.51 -5.88 3.13
CA GLY A 32 -6.27 -5.14 2.93
C GLY A 32 -6.06 -4.73 1.47
N LEU A 33 -6.42 -5.58 0.50
CA LEU A 33 -6.36 -5.27 -0.93
C LEU A 33 -7.35 -4.17 -1.34
N ILE A 34 -8.58 -4.22 -0.84
CA ILE A 34 -9.58 -3.18 -1.12
C ILE A 34 -9.11 -1.84 -0.54
N ALA A 35 -8.60 -1.84 0.70
CA ALA A 35 -8.01 -0.65 1.32
C ALA A 35 -6.79 -0.14 0.54
N ALA A 36 -5.96 -1.04 0.01
CA ALA A 36 -4.81 -0.67 -0.84
C ALA A 36 -5.21 0.04 -2.12
N VAL A 37 -6.22 -0.47 -2.83
CA VAL A 37 -6.74 0.16 -4.04
C VAL A 37 -7.28 1.55 -3.71
N ALA A 38 -8.06 1.67 -2.63
CA ALA A 38 -8.61 2.95 -2.19
C ALA A 38 -7.52 3.96 -1.79
N ASN A 39 -6.48 3.56 -1.04
CA ASN A 39 -5.33 4.43 -0.74
C ASN A 39 -4.58 4.86 -2.00
N GLY A 40 -4.42 3.95 -2.98
CA GLY A 40 -3.77 4.25 -4.25
C GLY A 40 -4.47 5.37 -5.04
N THR A 41 -5.80 5.47 -4.92
CA THR A 41 -6.57 6.56 -5.53
C THR A 41 -6.42 7.91 -4.83
N GLY A 42 -5.81 7.96 -3.64
CA GLY A 42 -5.63 9.20 -2.88
C GLY A 42 -4.80 10.25 -3.62
N LEU A 43 -3.77 9.85 -4.37
CA LEU A 43 -2.94 10.76 -5.15
C LEU A 43 -3.70 11.38 -6.35
N PRO A 44 -4.37 10.61 -7.22
CA PRO A 44 -5.23 11.17 -8.26
C PRO A 44 -6.31 12.11 -7.73
N LEU A 45 -6.95 11.76 -6.62
CA LEU A 45 -8.03 12.54 -6.02
C LEU A 45 -7.52 13.90 -5.53
N LEU A 46 -6.33 13.91 -4.92
CA LEU A 46 -5.64 15.15 -4.54
C LEU A 46 -5.36 16.06 -5.75
N PHE A 47 -4.89 15.51 -6.87
CA PHE A 47 -4.63 16.28 -8.08
C PHE A 47 -5.89 16.92 -8.67
N ILE A 48 -7.03 16.24 -8.63
CA ILE A 48 -8.32 16.79 -9.09
C ILE A 48 -8.72 18.01 -8.25
N VAL A 49 -8.65 17.91 -6.93
CA VAL A 49 -9.01 19.01 -6.01
C VAL A 49 -8.11 20.22 -6.24
N ILE A 50 -6.80 20.02 -6.39
CA ILE A 50 -5.86 21.11 -6.71
C ILE A 50 -6.20 21.73 -8.06
N GLY A 51 -6.56 20.92 -9.06
CA GLY A 51 -6.95 21.41 -10.39
C GLY A 51 -8.19 22.31 -10.33
N GLU A 52 -9.21 21.92 -9.59
CA GLU A 52 -10.42 22.74 -9.39
C GLU A 52 -10.09 24.07 -8.69
N MET A 53 -9.27 24.02 -7.64
CA MET A 53 -8.79 25.21 -6.92
C MET A 53 -8.06 26.17 -7.85
N THR A 54 -7.11 25.68 -8.64
CA THR A 54 -6.36 26.48 -9.63
C THR A 54 -7.30 27.09 -10.67
N ASN A 55 -8.28 26.34 -11.17
CA ASN A 55 -9.25 26.84 -12.14
C ASN A 55 -10.07 28.02 -11.58
N ARG A 56 -10.46 27.97 -10.30
CA ARG A 56 -11.14 29.09 -9.61
C ARG A 56 -10.23 30.31 -9.48
N PHE A 57 -8.96 30.12 -9.09
CA PHE A 57 -8.00 31.22 -9.01
C PHE A 57 -7.75 31.90 -10.35
N VAL A 58 -7.56 31.12 -11.42
CA VAL A 58 -7.37 31.66 -12.77
C VAL A 58 -8.60 32.47 -13.23
N MET A 59 -9.81 31.98 -12.93
CA MET A 59 -11.05 32.69 -13.24
C MET A 59 -11.11 34.06 -12.54
N ILE A 60 -10.72 34.12 -11.27
CA ILE A 60 -10.69 35.38 -10.48
C ILE A 60 -9.68 36.36 -11.07
N VAL A 61 -8.47 35.89 -11.39
CA VAL A 61 -7.41 36.74 -11.97
C VAL A 61 -7.81 37.27 -13.35
N ASN A 62 -8.48 36.46 -14.17
CA ASN A 62 -8.98 36.92 -15.47
C ASN A 62 -10.11 37.95 -15.30
N LEU A 63 -11.02 37.72 -14.35
CA LEU A 63 -12.13 38.64 -14.06
C LEU A 63 -11.63 40.00 -13.55
N SER A 64 -10.64 40.02 -12.66
CA SER A 64 -10.05 41.26 -12.16
C SER A 64 -9.33 42.04 -13.26
N ALA A 65 -8.69 41.34 -14.21
CA ALA A 65 -8.07 41.95 -15.38
C ALA A 65 -9.09 42.60 -16.33
N VAL A 66 -10.26 41.97 -16.55
CA VAL A 66 -11.32 42.53 -17.42
C VAL A 66 -12.01 43.74 -16.78
N MET A 67 -12.23 43.73 -15.46
CA MET A 67 -12.98 44.79 -14.78
C MET A 67 -12.16 46.04 -14.44
N ASN A 68 -10.86 46.11 -14.77
CA ASN A 68 -9.94 47.21 -14.39
C ASN A 68 -10.07 47.65 -12.91
N SER A 69 -10.53 46.72 -12.07
CA SER A 69 -10.82 46.97 -10.68
C SER A 69 -9.56 46.61 -9.90
N SER A 70 -8.66 47.59 -9.79
CA SER A 70 -7.44 47.56 -8.96
C SER A 70 -7.76 47.57 -7.46
N SER A 71 -8.93 47.08 -7.07
CA SER A 71 -9.28 46.91 -5.67
C SER A 71 -8.60 45.65 -5.17
N THR A 72 -7.59 45.86 -4.32
CA THR A 72 -6.82 44.88 -3.54
C THR A 72 -7.68 43.95 -2.66
N CYS A 73 -9.01 44.07 -2.72
CA CYS A 73 -10.00 43.24 -2.06
C CYS A 73 -11.13 42.98 -3.08
N PRO A 74 -11.22 41.79 -3.71
CA PRO A 74 -12.27 41.49 -4.67
C PRO A 74 -13.57 41.17 -3.92
N ALA A 75 -14.21 42.18 -3.33
CA ALA A 75 -15.60 42.06 -2.90
C ALA A 75 -16.49 42.23 -4.14
N ILE A 76 -16.48 41.23 -5.02
CA ILE A 76 -17.40 41.17 -6.17
C ILE A 76 -18.75 40.71 -5.60
N PRO A 77 -19.85 41.48 -5.78
CA PRO A 77 -21.15 41.12 -5.22
C PRO A 77 -21.60 39.77 -5.80
N GLY A 78 -21.71 38.74 -4.95
CA GLY A 78 -22.16 37.40 -5.33
C GLY A 78 -21.07 36.33 -5.49
N LEU A 79 -19.80 36.62 -5.17
CA LEU A 79 -18.71 35.63 -5.22
C LEU A 79 -17.89 35.62 -3.92
N ASP A 80 -18.34 34.85 -2.92
CA ASP A 80 -17.63 34.66 -1.65
C ASP A 80 -16.48 33.65 -1.81
N ILE A 81 -15.31 34.15 -2.23
CA ILE A 81 -14.08 33.36 -2.39
C ILE A 81 -13.66 32.69 -1.08
N GLU A 82 -13.89 33.37 0.04
CA GLU A 82 -13.58 32.84 1.37
C GLU A 82 -14.42 31.61 1.70
N ALA A 83 -15.71 31.61 1.37
CA ALA A 83 -16.60 30.48 1.59
C ALA A 83 -16.24 29.27 0.72
N GLU A 84 -15.91 29.51 -0.55
CA GLU A 84 -15.47 28.45 -1.47
C GLU A 84 -14.12 27.85 -1.03
N MET A 85 -13.13 28.70 -0.69
CA MET A 85 -11.82 28.21 -0.25
C MET A 85 -11.90 27.43 1.06
N ASN A 86 -12.77 27.85 1.99
CA ASN A 86 -13.04 27.11 3.22
C ASN A 86 -13.66 25.73 2.93
N ARG A 87 -14.59 25.64 1.97
CA ARG A 87 -15.19 24.37 1.55
C ARG A 87 -14.15 23.39 1.01
N PHE A 88 -13.24 23.86 0.17
CA PHE A 88 -12.16 23.00 -0.34
C PHE A 88 -11.15 22.59 0.75
N ALA A 89 -10.90 23.45 1.74
CA ALA A 89 -10.06 23.09 2.89
C ALA A 89 -10.67 21.92 3.68
N TYR A 90 -11.98 21.90 3.89
CA TYR A 90 -12.67 20.77 4.51
C TYR A 90 -12.55 19.47 3.69
N TYR A 91 -12.66 19.54 2.35
CA TYR A 91 -12.44 18.37 1.51
C TYR A 91 -11.02 17.81 1.67
N TYR A 92 -10.00 18.67 1.72
CA TYR A 92 -8.60 18.27 1.88
C TYR A 92 -8.36 17.54 3.21
N VAL A 93 -8.88 18.09 4.31
CA VAL A 93 -8.79 17.48 5.64
C VAL A 93 -9.54 16.15 5.68
N GLY A 94 -10.73 16.08 5.09
CA GLY A 94 -11.54 14.86 5.03
C GLY A 94 -10.84 13.72 4.28
N ILE A 95 -10.29 14.02 3.09
CA ILE A 95 -9.53 13.04 2.28
C ILE A 95 -8.29 12.57 3.04
N SER A 96 -7.54 13.50 3.65
CA SER A 96 -6.31 13.17 4.38
C SER A 96 -6.58 12.24 5.56
N PHE A 97 -7.64 12.53 6.32
CA PHE A 97 -8.05 11.70 7.44
C PHE A 97 -8.51 10.31 7.00
N ALA A 98 -9.28 10.22 5.91
CA ALA A 98 -9.70 8.95 5.34
C ALA A 98 -8.50 8.11 4.88
N VAL A 99 -7.57 8.69 4.11
CA VAL A 99 -6.35 8.01 3.63
C VAL A 99 -5.47 7.56 4.80
N MET A 100 -5.36 8.35 5.86
CA MET A 100 -4.60 7.96 7.06
C MET A 100 -5.16 6.69 7.71
N ILE A 101 -6.49 6.62 7.89
CA ILE A 101 -7.17 5.43 8.44
C ILE A 101 -7.00 4.24 7.52
N LEU A 102 -7.30 4.40 6.23
CA LEU A 102 -7.21 3.32 5.25
C LEU A 102 -5.78 2.76 5.18
N SER A 103 -4.77 3.63 5.17
CA SER A 103 -3.35 3.24 5.11
C SER A 103 -2.92 2.46 6.36
N THR A 104 -3.35 2.92 7.54
CA THR A 104 -3.07 2.22 8.80
C THR A 104 -3.66 0.82 8.80
N ILE A 105 -4.94 0.68 8.42
CA ILE A 105 -5.63 -0.62 8.37
C ILE A 105 -4.99 -1.53 7.33
N GLN A 106 -4.66 -1.00 6.14
CA GLN A 106 -3.99 -1.75 5.09
C GLN A 106 -2.69 -2.37 5.60
N VAL A 107 -1.77 -1.57 6.14
CA VAL A 107 -0.45 -2.04 6.59
C VAL A 107 -0.58 -3.02 7.75
N TRP A 108 -1.43 -2.73 8.73
CA TRP A 108 -1.69 -3.62 9.85
C TRP A 108 -2.19 -4.99 9.40
N THR A 109 -3.10 -5.02 8.43
CA THR A 109 -3.70 -6.26 7.94
C THR A 109 -2.72 -7.11 7.16
N PHE A 110 -1.89 -6.49 6.31
CA PHE A 110 -0.84 -7.21 5.60
C PHE A 110 0.24 -7.74 6.54
N LEU A 111 0.66 -6.94 7.52
CA LEU A 111 1.71 -7.35 8.46
C LEU A 111 1.26 -8.51 9.35
N THR A 112 0.02 -8.46 9.85
CA THR A 112 -0.55 -9.55 10.67
C THR A 112 -0.73 -10.83 9.87
N SER A 113 -1.24 -10.76 8.64
CA SER A 113 -1.36 -11.93 7.76
C SER A 113 0.00 -12.53 7.41
N ALA A 114 0.98 -11.68 7.06
CA ALA A 114 2.34 -12.12 6.76
C ALA A 114 3.01 -12.79 7.98
N ALA A 115 2.87 -12.23 9.18
CA ALA A 115 3.43 -12.80 10.40
C ALA A 115 2.88 -14.21 10.69
N ARG A 116 1.57 -14.40 10.54
CA ARG A 116 0.91 -15.71 10.72
C ARG A 116 1.39 -16.74 9.70
N GLN A 117 1.51 -16.34 8.43
CA GLN A 117 2.01 -17.21 7.37
C GLN A 117 3.47 -17.62 7.62
N THR A 118 4.34 -16.66 7.94
CA THR A 118 5.76 -16.91 8.26
C THR A 118 5.92 -17.86 9.45
N ALA A 119 5.14 -17.67 10.52
CA ALA A 119 5.17 -18.55 11.68
C ALA A 119 4.81 -20.01 11.32
N ARG A 120 3.78 -20.21 10.49
CA ARG A 120 3.38 -21.54 10.03
C ARG A 120 4.43 -22.20 9.14
N ILE A 121 5.00 -21.44 8.22
CA ILE A 121 6.06 -21.94 7.33
C ILE A 121 7.26 -22.40 8.17
N ARG A 122 7.69 -21.58 9.14
CA ARG A 122 8.78 -21.93 10.06
C ARG A 122 8.49 -23.21 10.86
N GLN A 123 7.26 -23.37 11.37
CA GLN A 123 6.86 -24.58 12.09
C GLN A 123 6.90 -25.83 11.20
N LYS A 124 6.35 -25.75 9.99
CA LYS A 124 6.37 -26.88 9.04
C LYS A 124 7.77 -27.23 8.56
N PHE A 125 8.58 -26.21 8.29
CA PHE A 125 9.95 -26.39 7.84
C PHE A 125 10.79 -27.07 8.92
N PHE A 126 10.67 -26.63 10.18
CA PHE A 126 11.32 -27.27 11.31
C PHE A 126 10.85 -28.72 11.52
N PHE A 127 9.54 -28.96 11.44
CA PHE A 127 8.98 -30.32 11.54
C PHE A 127 9.49 -31.26 10.45
N ALA A 128 9.61 -30.76 9.21
CA ALA A 128 10.12 -31.52 8.07
C ALA A 128 11.62 -31.85 8.21
N ILE A 129 12.43 -30.91 8.68
CA ILE A 129 13.86 -31.14 8.95
C ILE A 129 14.05 -32.23 10.01
N LEU A 130 13.27 -32.21 11.09
CA LEU A 130 13.39 -33.22 12.16
C LEU A 130 13.02 -34.64 11.71
N HIS A 131 12.24 -34.80 10.64
CA HIS A 131 11.85 -36.11 10.09
C HIS A 131 12.79 -36.62 8.99
N GLN A 132 13.90 -35.94 8.74
CA GLN A 132 14.81 -36.30 7.67
C GLN A 132 15.81 -37.39 8.10
N GLU A 133 16.19 -38.28 7.19
CA GLU A 133 17.08 -39.41 7.50
C GLU A 133 18.50 -38.94 7.86
N MET A 134 19.19 -39.69 8.74
CA MET A 134 20.57 -39.40 9.18
C MET A 134 21.58 -39.23 8.01
N ALA A 135 21.39 -39.97 6.91
CA ALA A 135 22.24 -39.87 5.72
C ALA A 135 22.15 -38.50 5.03
N TRP A 136 21.01 -37.80 5.14
CA TRP A 136 20.86 -36.46 4.59
C TRP A 136 21.60 -35.39 5.41
N PHE A 137 21.65 -35.57 6.73
CA PHE A 137 22.41 -34.69 7.62
C PHE A 137 23.92 -34.79 7.40
N ASP A 138 24.42 -35.96 6.99
CA ASP A 138 25.85 -36.18 6.72
C ASP A 138 26.31 -35.51 5.39
N THR A 139 25.37 -35.28 4.47
CA THR A 139 25.63 -34.60 3.18
C THR A 139 25.33 -33.10 3.21
N SER A 140 24.54 -32.62 4.18
CA SER A 140 24.12 -31.23 4.29
C SER A 140 24.92 -30.47 5.34
N GLN A 141 25.70 -29.47 4.93
CA GLN A 141 26.53 -28.68 5.84
C GLN A 141 25.65 -27.85 6.80
N ILE A 142 25.62 -28.20 8.08
CA ILE A 142 24.71 -27.65 9.12
C ILE A 142 24.77 -26.11 9.20
N GLY A 143 25.92 -25.51 8.91
CA GLY A 143 26.10 -24.05 8.85
C GLY A 143 25.27 -23.36 7.76
N THR A 144 25.03 -24.02 6.63
CA THR A 144 24.12 -23.53 5.58
C THR A 144 22.65 -23.74 5.92
N LEU A 145 22.33 -24.66 6.84
CA LEU A 145 20.95 -24.94 7.24
C LEU A 145 20.41 -23.88 8.22
N ASN A 146 21.24 -23.47 9.19
CA ASN A 146 20.87 -22.44 10.17
C ASN A 146 20.67 -21.06 9.53
N THR A 147 21.44 -20.74 8.49
CA THR A 147 21.24 -19.51 7.72
C THR A 147 19.93 -19.57 6.93
N ARG A 148 19.62 -20.68 6.26
CA ARG A 148 18.34 -20.90 5.55
C ARG A 148 17.09 -20.93 6.45
N LEU A 149 17.26 -21.19 7.74
CA LEU A 149 16.18 -21.16 8.74
C LEU A 149 15.82 -19.73 9.18
N THR A 150 16.79 -18.82 9.15
CA THR A 150 16.67 -17.47 9.71
C THR A 150 16.40 -16.43 8.63
N GLU A 151 17.03 -16.59 7.47
CA GLU A 151 16.79 -15.80 6.26
C GLU A 151 15.50 -16.22 5.54
#